data_AF-A0A392UP64-F1
#
_entry.id   AF-A0A392UP64-F1
#
_cell.length_a   1.000
_cell.length_b   1.000
_cell.length_c   1.000
_cell.angle_alpha   90.00
_cell.angle_beta   90.00
_cell.angle_gamma   90.00
#
_symmetry.space_group_name_H-M   'P 1'
#
loop_
_entity.id
_entity.type
_entity.pdbx_description
1 polymer ?
#
loop_
_entity_poly.entity_id
_entity_poly.type
_entity_poly.pdbx_seq_one_letter_code
_entity_poly.pdbx_strand_id
1 'polypeptide(L)' 'GTVFFTGVGKSGFVAHKISQTLVSLGIRSSFLSPVDALHGDIGILSDRDVLVLLSKSGATEELLRLVPCARAKGAMLI' A
#
# COMPACT_ATOMS: atom_id res chain seq x y z
N GLY A 1 -8.70 -4.16 -9.82
CA GLY A 1 -8.46 -4.93 -8.59
C GLY A 1 -8.82 -4.08 -7.41
N THR A 2 -8.00 -4.12 -6.38
CA THR A 2 -8.10 -3.37 -5.13
C THR A 2 -7.05 -2.27 -5.13
N VAL A 3 -7.39 -1.10 -4.59
CA VAL A 3 -6.41 -0.05 -4.30
C VAL A 3 -5.88 -0.26 -2.88
N PHE A 4 -4.61 -0.61 -2.76
CA PHE A 4 -3.93 -0.71 -1.47
C PHE A 4 -3.20 0.60 -1.18
N PHE A 5 -3.41 1.14 0.02
CA PHE A 5 -2.65 2.27 0.52
C PHE A 5 -1.68 1.78 1.59
N THR A 6 -0.45 2.25 1.55
CA THR A 6 0.58 1.91 2.54
C THR A 6 1.34 3.17 2.98
N GLY A 7 1.90 3.13 4.18
CA GLY A 7 2.67 4.24 4.74
C GLY A 7 3.07 3.95 6.17
N VAL A 8 4.14 4.61 6.63
CA VAL A 8 4.67 4.46 7.99
C VAL A 8 4.28 5.66 8.85
N GLY A 9 3.95 5.41 10.13
CA GLY A 9 3.61 6.44 11.10
C GLY A 9 2.43 7.32 10.66
N LYS A 10 2.60 8.64 10.72
CA LYS A 10 1.53 9.60 10.35
C LYS A 10 1.06 9.46 8.91
N SER A 11 1.96 9.13 7.98
CA SER A 11 1.58 8.84 6.60
C SER A 11 0.72 7.57 6.50
N GLY A 12 0.92 6.59 7.38
CA GLY A 12 0.06 5.42 7.52
C GLY A 12 -1.36 5.76 8.00
N PHE A 13 -1.50 6.70 8.93
CA PHE A 13 -2.84 7.19 9.33
C PHE A 13 -3.59 7.87 8.18
N VAL A 14 -2.88 8.68 7.38
CA VAL A 14 -3.45 9.31 6.18
C VAL A 14 -3.83 8.24 5.14
N ALA A 15 -2.95 7.25 4.91
CA ALA A 15 -3.20 6.11 4.03
C ALA A 15 -4.48 5.35 4.40
N HIS A 16 -4.63 5.02 5.68
CA HIS A 16 -5.83 4.40 6.23
C HIS A 16 -7.08 5.25 5.97
N LYS A 17 -7.03 6.55 6.29
CA LYS A 17 -8.17 7.46 6.12
C LYS A 17 -8.61 7.54 4.65
N ILE A 18 -7.66 7.65 3.72
CA ILE A 18 -7.95 7.68 2.28
C ILE A 18 -8.63 6.37 1.88
N SER A 19 -8.06 5.22 2.28
CA SER A 19 -8.66 3.92 1.96
C SER A 19 -10.11 3.81 2.48
N GLN A 20 -10.37 4.21 3.72
CA GLN A 20 -11.73 4.17 4.29
C GLN A 20 -12.70 5.13 3.59
N THR A 21 -12.20 6.27 3.12
CA THR A 21 -12.99 7.22 2.32
C THR A 21 -13.40 6.58 0.98
N LEU A 22 -12.47 5.90 0.30
CA LEU A 22 -12.76 5.21 -0.95
C LEU A 22 -13.75 4.06 -0.79
N VAL A 23 -13.61 3.28 0.30
CA VAL A 23 -14.58 2.22 0.63
C VAL A 23 -15.99 2.79 0.81
N SER A 24 -16.11 3.97 1.43
CA SER A 24 -17.40 4.66 1.60
C SER A 24 -18.03 5.13 0.29
N LEU A 25 -17.24 5.23 -0.79
CA LEU A 25 -17.69 5.54 -2.15
C LEU A 25 -17.91 4.29 -3.02
N GLY A 26 -17.86 3.09 -2.42
CA GLY A 26 -18.00 1.82 -3.13
C GLY A 26 -16.75 1.37 -3.89
N ILE A 27 -15.62 2.03 -3.71
CA ILE A 27 -14.35 1.68 -4.34
C ILE A 27 -13.62 0.66 -3.45
N ARG A 28 -13.25 -0.50 -4.02
CA ARG A 28 -12.52 -1.54 -3.30
C ARG A 28 -11.12 -1.04 -2.93
N SER A 29 -10.92 -0.76 -1.65
CA SER A 29 -9.67 -0.23 -1.11
C SER A 29 -9.34 -0.85 0.24
N SER A 30 -8.04 -1.02 0.54
CA SER A 30 -7.57 -1.44 1.86
C SER A 30 -6.26 -0.74 2.24
N PHE A 31 -5.97 -0.67 3.54
CA PHE A 31 -4.63 -0.35 4.00
C PHE A 31 -3.79 -1.62 4.09
N LEU A 32 -2.54 -1.55 3.63
CA LEU A 32 -1.55 -2.60 3.76
C LEU A 32 -0.38 -2.05 4.59
N SER A 33 -0.21 -2.58 5.81
CA SER A 33 0.93 -2.26 6.66
C SER A 33 2.23 -2.65 5.96
N PRO A 34 3.20 -1.74 5.78
CA PRO A 34 4.44 -2.06 5.08
C PRO A 34 5.29 -3.07 5.86
N VAL A 35 5.18 -3.08 7.19
CA VAL A 35 5.88 -4.05 8.04
C VAL A 35 5.29 -5.43 7.83
N ASP A 36 3.97 -5.59 7.95
CA ASP A 36 3.32 -6.90 7.81
C ASP A 36 3.44 -7.44 6.38
N ALA A 37 3.39 -6.55 5.38
CA ALA A 37 3.61 -6.91 3.99
C ALA A 37 4.99 -7.53 3.76
N LEU A 38 6.05 -6.95 4.37
CA LEU A 38 7.40 -7.50 4.32
C LEU A 38 7.55 -8.84 5.07
N HIS A 39 6.56 -9.23 5.89
CA HIS A 39 6.54 -10.48 6.65
C HIS A 39 5.49 -11.49 6.17
N GLY A 40 4.88 -11.27 4.99
CA GLY A 40 4.03 -12.27 4.33
C GLY A 40 2.76 -11.71 3.70
N ASP A 41 2.22 -10.62 4.26
CA ASP A 41 0.92 -10.09 3.82
C ASP A 41 0.96 -9.51 2.40
N ILE A 42 2.15 -9.28 1.83
CA ILE A 42 2.31 -8.90 0.43
C ILE A 42 1.74 -9.94 -0.55
N GLY A 43 1.48 -11.16 -0.08
CA GLY A 43 0.75 -12.18 -0.82
C GLY A 43 -0.65 -11.76 -1.28
N ILE A 44 -1.25 -10.75 -0.63
CA ILE A 44 -2.57 -10.22 -0.99
C ILE A 44 -2.58 -9.43 -2.31
N LEU A 45 -1.41 -8.93 -2.75
CA LEU A 45 -1.29 -8.16 -4.00
C LEU A 45 -1.31 -9.07 -5.22
N SER A 46 -2.04 -8.62 -6.25
CA SER A 46 -2.07 -9.20 -7.59
C SER A 46 -1.71 -8.16 -8.66
N ASP A 47 -1.52 -8.63 -9.88
CA ASP A 47 -1.23 -7.81 -11.07
C ASP A 47 -2.36 -6.85 -11.48
N ARG A 48 -3.57 -7.05 -10.93
CA ARG A 48 -4.74 -6.19 -11.15
C ARG A 48 -4.89 -5.10 -10.09
N ASP A 49 -4.00 -5.05 -9.11
CA ASP A 49 -4.06 -4.16 -7.97
C ASP A 49 -3.14 -2.94 -8.14
N VAL A 50 -3.46 -1.89 -7.40
CA VAL A 50 -2.66 -0.66 -7.34
C VAL A 50 -2.17 -0.53 -5.90
N LEU A 51 -0.86 -0.33 -5.70
CA LEU A 51 -0.27 -0.02 -4.40
C LEU A 51 0.20 1.44 -4.39
N VAL A 52 -0.44 2.25 -3.55
CA VAL A 52 -0.11 3.67 -3.33
C VAL A 52 0.76 3.80 -2.08
N LEU A 53 2.00 4.25 -2.25
CA LEU A 53 2.99 4.39 -1.18
C LEU A 53 3.06 5.84 -0.69
N LEU A 54 2.61 6.09 0.54
CA LEU A 54 2.66 7.42 1.14
C LEU A 54 3.93 7.59 1.99
N SER A 55 4.89 8.36 1.46
CA SER A 55 6.07 8.84 2.19
C SER A 55 6.30 10.32 1.96
N LYS A 56 6.44 11.08 3.04
CA LYS A 56 6.79 12.51 2.97
C LYS A 56 8.21 12.73 2.43
N SER A 57 9.15 11.84 2.76
CA SER A 57 10.55 11.98 2.37
C SER A 57 10.87 11.30 1.04
N GLY A 58 10.02 10.37 0.58
CA GLY A 58 10.33 9.47 -0.53
C GLY A 58 11.42 8.44 -0.20
N ALA A 59 11.93 8.43 1.04
CA ALA A 59 13.09 7.65 1.47
C ALA A 59 12.80 6.80 2.72
N THR A 60 11.53 6.51 2.99
CA THR A 60 11.13 5.63 4.10
C THR A 60 11.59 4.21 3.83
N GLU A 61 12.44 3.66 4.70
CA GLU A 61 13.15 2.39 4.49
C GLU A 61 12.19 1.22 4.23
N GLU A 62 11.13 1.09 5.02
CA GLU A 62 10.15 0.02 4.88
C GLU A 62 9.45 0.08 3.51
N LEU A 63 9.16 1.28 3.01
CA LEU A 63 8.54 1.44 1.68
C LEU A 63 9.53 1.15 0.57
N LEU A 64 10.78 1.61 0.69
CA LEU A 64 11.84 1.31 -0.29
C LEU A 64 12.07 -0.20 -0.41
N ARG A 65 12.04 -0.93 0.71
CA ARG A 65 12.14 -2.39 0.75
C ARG A 65 10.90 -3.07 0.18
N LEU A 66 9.72 -2.48 0.31
CA LEU A 66 8.46 -3.01 -0.18
C LEU A 66 8.33 -2.93 -1.71
N VAL A 67 8.85 -1.86 -2.32
CA VAL A 67 8.78 -1.60 -3.79
C VAL A 67 9.21 -2.81 -4.63
N PRO A 68 10.40 -3.43 -4.47
CA PRO A 68 10.80 -4.56 -5.29
C PRO A 68 9.88 -5.78 -5.13
N CYS A 69 9.41 -6.05 -3.91
CA CYS A 69 8.47 -7.13 -3.64
C CYS A 69 7.12 -6.88 -4.34
N ALA A 70 6.62 -5.64 -4.31
CA ALA A 70 5.36 -5.28 -4.95
C ALA A 70 5.48 -5.31 -6.49
N ARG A 71 6.62 -4.90 -7.05
CA ARG A 71 6.91 -5.07 -8.49
C ARG A 71 6.92 -6.53 -8.91
N ALA A 72 7.48 -7.42 -8.10
CA ALA A 72 7.48 -8.86 -8.38
C ALA A 72 6.06 -9.46 -8.39
N LYS A 73 5.11 -8.86 -7.67
CA LYS A 73 3.68 -9.22 -7.73
C LYS A 73 2.95 -8.68 -8.97
N GLY A 74 3.59 -7.81 -9.74
CA GLY A 74 3.00 -7.18 -10.94
C GLY A 74 2.04 -6.02 -10.64
N ALA A 75 1.94 -5.58 -9.38
CA ALA A 75 1.07 -4.47 -9.00
C ALA A 75 1.56 -3.14 -9.58
N MET A 76 0.63 -2.28 -9.99
CA MET A 76 0.94 -0.90 -10.38
C MET A 76 1.30 -0.09 -9.13
N LEU A 77 2.44 0.62 -9.16
CA LEU A 77 2.91 1.40 -8.02
C LEU A 77 2.69 2.90 -8.25
N ILE A 78 2.16 3.59 -7.24
CA ILE A 78 1.96 5.05 -7.20
C ILE A 78 2.66 5.63 -5.98
#